data_AF-A0A1I5AVP0-F1
#
_entry.id   AF-A0A1I5AVP0-F1
#
_cell.length_a   1.000
_cell.length_b   1.000
_cell.length_c   1.000
_cell.angle_alpha   90.00
_cell.angle_beta   90.00
_cell.angle_gamma   90.00
#
_symmetry.space_group_name_H-M   'P 1'
#
loop_
_entity.id
_entity.type
_entity.pdbx_description
1 polymer ?
#
loop_
_entity_poly.entity_id
_entity_poly.type
_entity_poly.pdbx_seq_one_letter_code
_entity_poly.pdbx_strand_id
1 'polypeptide(L)'
;MEVWRKGQAYVLMLDRKQCLLQNSLAKSENQLTQVKRMIALHLQEIEDINQQIKACMDLGLLSREYIYKSIREQGIFLTKKQLISNKITQLESEKYELEQQIQQSNTSIFSLKKKITS
;
A
#
# COMPACT_ATOMS: atom_id res chain seq x y z
N MET A 1 23.28 42.70 -17.67
CA MET A 1 24.12 41.64 -17.04
C MET A 1 23.42 40.96 -15.87
N GLU A 2 22.92 41.69 -14.86
CA GLU A 2 22.27 41.05 -13.69
C GLU A 2 20.98 40.28 -13.98
N VAL A 3 20.11 40.81 -14.84
CA VAL A 3 18.81 40.19 -15.18
C VAL A 3 19.01 38.80 -15.79
N TRP A 4 20.02 38.65 -16.65
CA TRP A 4 20.38 37.36 -17.26
C TRP A 4 20.89 36.35 -16.22
N ARG A 5 21.78 36.79 -15.31
CA ARG A 5 22.28 35.93 -14.22
C ARG A 5 21.16 35.50 -13.26
N LYS A 6 20.24 36.41 -12.93
CA LYS A 6 19.07 36.13 -12.08
C LYS A 6 18.09 35.17 -12.78
N GLY A 7 17.86 35.33 -14.09
CA GLY A 7 17.05 34.40 -14.89
C GLY A 7 17.66 32.99 -14.94
N GLN A 8 18.97 32.89 -15.19
CA GLN A 8 19.66 31.59 -15.21
C GLN A 8 19.63 30.90 -13.84
N ALA A 9 19.81 31.65 -12.75
CA ALA A 9 19.69 31.11 -11.39
C ALA A 9 18.27 30.61 -11.08
N TYR A 10 17.25 31.31 -11.57
CA TYR A 10 15.85 30.91 -11.42
C TYR A 10 15.53 29.60 -12.16
N VAL A 11 15.96 29.46 -13.41
CA VAL A 11 15.78 28.21 -14.19
C VAL A 11 16.48 27.03 -13.50
N LEU A 12 17.74 27.21 -13.06
CA LEU A 12 18.47 26.18 -12.33
C LEU A 12 17.77 25.76 -11.03
N MET A 13 17.13 26.71 -10.33
CA MET A 13 16.35 26.42 -9.13
C MET A 13 15.10 25.59 -9.47
N LEU A 14 14.40 25.91 -10.57
CA LEU A 14 13.23 25.15 -11.02
C LEU A 14 13.61 23.71 -11.42
N ASP A 15 14.70 23.54 -12.15
CA ASP A 15 15.21 22.21 -12.54
C ASP A 15 15.56 21.37 -11.32
N ARG A 16 16.28 21.94 -10.34
CA ARG A 16 16.59 21.25 -9.09
C ARG A 16 15.32 20.82 -8.35
N LYS A 17 14.31 21.69 -8.27
CA LYS A 17 13.03 21.37 -7.63
C LYS A 17 12.31 20.25 -8.38
N GLN A 18 12.35 20.26 -9.71
CA GLN A 18 11.77 19.19 -10.53
C GLN A 18 12.47 17.85 -10.28
N CYS A 19 13.80 17.81 -10.25
CA CYS A 19 14.55 16.58 -9.94
C CYS A 19 14.21 16.03 -8.55
N LEU A 20 14.10 16.89 -7.54
CA LEU A 20 13.71 16.46 -6.19
C LEU A 20 12.31 15.84 -6.16
N LEU A 21 11.35 16.46 -6.85
CA LEU A 21 9.99 15.93 -6.95
C LEU A 21 9.93 14.61 -7.71
N GLN A 22 10.70 14.45 -8.78
CA GLN A 22 10.78 13.18 -9.52
C GLN A 22 11.36 12.06 -8.65
N ASN A 23 12.40 12.35 -7.86
CA ASN A 23 12.95 11.38 -6.92
C ASN A 23 11.96 11.00 -5.82
N SER A 24 11.19 11.98 -5.31
CA SER A 24 10.13 11.72 -4.34
C SER A 24 9.02 10.87 -4.92
N LEU A 25 8.57 11.17 -6.15
CA LEU A 25 7.56 10.42 -6.88
C LEU A 25 7.98 8.95 -7.03
N ALA A 26 9.20 8.70 -7.52
CA ALA A 26 9.71 7.34 -7.67
C ALA A 26 9.75 6.57 -6.35
N LYS A 27 10.06 7.22 -5.23
CA LYS A 27 10.00 6.61 -3.89
C LYS A 27 8.57 6.24 -3.50
N SER A 28 7.62 7.15 -3.67
CA SER A 28 6.21 6.91 -3.36
C SER A 28 5.62 5.79 -4.24
N GLU A 29 5.99 5.72 -5.52
CA GLU A 29 5.56 4.64 -6.43
C GLU A 29 6.12 3.27 -6.01
N ASN A 30 7.39 3.22 -5.59
CA ASN A 30 7.99 2.00 -5.06
C ASN A 30 7.31 1.54 -3.77
N GLN A 31 7.04 2.47 -2.85
CA GLN A 31 6.29 2.19 -1.62
C GLN A 31 4.88 1.69 -1.94
N LEU A 32 4.17 2.33 -2.87
CA LEU A 32 2.83 1.92 -3.28
C LEU A 32 2.83 0.49 -3.83
N THR A 33 3.85 0.14 -4.61
CA THR A 33 4.03 -1.21 -5.15
C THR A 33 4.26 -2.24 -4.04
N GLN A 34 5.07 -1.89 -3.02
CA GLN A 34 5.28 -2.75 -1.85
C GLN A 34 4.01 -2.95 -1.04
N VAL A 35 3.26 -1.87 -0.77
CA VAL A 35 1.97 -1.92 -0.05
C VAL A 35 0.98 -2.81 -0.78
N LYS A 36 0.83 -2.64 -2.11
CA LYS A 36 -0.02 -3.50 -2.94
C LYS A 36 0.37 -4.98 -2.86
N ARG A 37 1.68 -5.27 -2.86
CA ARG A 37 2.19 -6.63 -2.68
C ARG A 37 1.84 -7.19 -1.30
N MET A 38 1.99 -6.42 -0.23
CA MET A 38 1.65 -6.85 1.13
C MET A 38 0.15 -7.15 1.27
N ILE A 39 -0.71 -6.31 0.68
CA ILE A 39 -2.16 -6.57 0.64
C ILE A 39 -2.45 -7.91 -0.04
N ALA A 40 -1.84 -8.16 -1.21
CA ALA A 40 -2.03 -9.42 -1.93
C ALA A 40 -1.60 -10.65 -1.12
N LEU A 41 -0.46 -10.56 -0.41
CA LEU A 41 0.01 -11.63 0.48
C LEU A 41 -0.99 -11.90 1.62
N HIS A 42 -1.48 -10.86 2.29
CA HIS A 42 -2.45 -11.03 3.36
C HIS A 42 -3.81 -11.54 2.88
N LEU A 43 -4.25 -11.18 1.67
CA LEU A 43 -5.44 -11.76 1.06
C LEU A 43 -5.26 -13.26 0.79
N GLN A 44 -4.08 -13.68 0.35
CA GLN A 44 -3.76 -15.10 0.20
C GLN A 44 -3.76 -15.83 1.56
N GLU A 45 -3.18 -15.22 2.60
CA GLU A 45 -3.21 -15.79 3.96
C GLU A 45 -4.65 -15.97 4.49
N ILE A 46 -5.56 -15.05 4.17
CA ILE A 46 -6.99 -15.19 4.52
C ILE A 46 -7.59 -16.41 3.81
N GLU A 47 -7.26 -16.64 2.54
CA GLU A 47 -7.77 -17.80 1.80
C GLU A 47 -7.22 -19.11 2.36
N ASP A 48 -5.94 -19.16 2.70
CA ASP A 48 -5.34 -20.32 3.38
C ASP A 48 -6.03 -20.60 4.73
N ILE A 49 -6.36 -19.56 5.49
CA ILE A 49 -7.11 -19.70 6.75
C ILE A 49 -8.54 -20.22 6.48
N ASN A 50 -9.21 -19.75 5.42
CA ASN A 50 -10.52 -20.26 5.05
C ASN A 50 -10.48 -21.76 4.73
N GLN A 51 -9.43 -22.22 4.06
CA GLN A 51 -9.21 -23.64 3.80
C GLN A 51 -8.98 -24.44 5.10
N GLN A 52 -8.20 -23.90 6.04
CA GLN A 52 -7.99 -24.51 7.36
C GLN A 52 -9.31 -24.64 8.15
N ILE A 53 -10.16 -23.60 8.13
CA ILE A 53 -11.47 -23.64 8.78
C ILE A 53 -12.36 -24.71 8.14
N LYS A 54 -12.37 -24.84 6.81
CA LYS A 54 -13.13 -25.89 6.11
C LYS A 54 -12.66 -27.29 6.49
N ALA A 55 -11.34 -27.50 6.56
CA ALA A 55 -10.77 -28.79 6.98
C ALA A 55 -11.20 -29.20 8.40
N CYS A 56 -11.44 -28.24 9.30
CA CYS A 56 -11.97 -28.51 10.63
C CYS A 56 -13.44 -29.00 10.64
N MET A 57 -14.20 -28.78 9.56
CA MET A 57 -15.63 -29.11 9.44
C MET A 57 -15.91 -30.46 8.76
N ASP A 58 -14.99 -30.96 7.91
CA ASP A 58 -15.25 -32.06 6.97
C ASP A 58 -15.13 -33.49 7.55
N LEU A 59 -15.40 -33.70 8.83
CA LEU A 59 -15.31 -35.03 9.44
C LEU A 59 -16.69 -35.46 9.97
N GLY A 60 -17.23 -36.55 9.41
CA GLY A 60 -18.50 -37.13 9.84
C GLY A 60 -18.47 -37.70 11.26
N LEU A 61 -19.66 -38.04 11.81
CA LEU A 61 -19.92 -38.63 13.15
C LEU A 61 -18.77 -38.46 14.15
N LEU A 62 -18.55 -37.22 14.58
CA LEU A 62 -17.49 -36.84 15.50
C LEU A 62 -17.94 -37.04 16.95
N SER A 63 -17.00 -37.48 17.81
CA SER A 63 -17.24 -37.47 19.25
C SER A 63 -17.45 -36.04 19.73
N ARG A 64 -18.14 -35.89 20.86
CA ARG A 64 -18.38 -34.57 21.47
C ARG A 64 -17.06 -33.85 21.79
N GLU A 65 -16.01 -34.56 22.22
CA GLU A 65 -14.69 -33.94 22.44
C GLU A 65 -14.10 -33.39 21.14
N TYR A 66 -14.24 -34.13 20.04
CA TYR A 66 -13.72 -33.71 18.75
C TYR A 66 -14.43 -32.44 18.24
N ILE A 67 -15.75 -32.38 18.39
CA ILE A 67 -16.54 -31.19 18.03
C ILE A 67 -16.04 -29.96 18.81
N TYR A 68 -15.86 -30.07 20.13
CA TYR A 68 -15.37 -28.93 20.93
C TYR A 68 -13.94 -28.53 20.57
N LYS A 69 -13.07 -29.50 20.27
CA LYS A 69 -11.70 -29.22 19.82
C LYS A 69 -11.70 -28.47 18.48
N SER A 70 -12.50 -28.93 17.51
CA SER A 70 -12.64 -28.28 16.20
C SER A 70 -13.18 -26.85 16.34
N ILE A 71 -14.21 -26.63 17.16
CA ILE A 71 -14.75 -25.28 17.43
C ILE A 71 -13.66 -24.37 18.01
N ARG A 72 -12.85 -24.87 18.94
CA ARG A 72 -11.74 -24.10 19.52
C ARG A 72 -10.69 -23.72 18.47
N GLU A 73 -10.30 -24.66 17.61
CA GLU A 73 -9.34 -24.42 16.53
C GLU A 73 -9.88 -23.41 15.51
N GLN A 74 -11.15 -23.52 15.11
CA GLN A 74 -11.83 -22.54 14.27
C GLN A 74 -11.81 -21.14 14.91
N GLY A 75 -12.04 -21.03 16.23
CA GLY A 75 -11.96 -19.76 16.95
C GLY A 75 -10.58 -19.10 16.88
N ILE A 76 -9.50 -19.89 16.94
CA ILE A 76 -8.12 -19.39 16.77
C ILE A 76 -7.93 -18.87 15.35
N PHE A 77 -8.37 -19.62 14.34
CA PHE A 77 -8.27 -19.22 12.94
C PHE A 77 -9.07 -17.95 12.62
N LEU A 78 -10.27 -17.81 13.18
CA LEU A 78 -11.09 -16.60 13.03
C LEU A 78 -10.42 -15.38 13.65
N THR A 79 -9.79 -15.53 14.82
CA THR A 79 -9.06 -14.44 15.47
C THR A 79 -7.85 -14.01 14.63
N LYS A 80 -7.11 -14.98 14.08
CA LYS A 80 -6.00 -14.70 13.16
C LYS A 80 -6.48 -13.98 11.90
N LYS A 81 -7.59 -14.44 11.30
CA LYS A 81 -8.22 -13.82 10.13
C LYS A 81 -8.64 -12.37 10.42
N GLN A 82 -9.21 -12.09 11.60
CA GLN A 82 -9.59 -10.73 11.99
C GLN A 82 -8.37 -9.81 12.09
N LEU A 83 -7.25 -10.30 12.67
CA LEU A 83 -6.01 -9.53 12.77
C LEU A 83 -5.45 -9.18 11.39
N ILE A 84 -5.44 -10.15 10.47
CA ILE A 84 -4.98 -9.94 9.09
C ILE A 84 -5.92 -8.96 8.35
N SER A 85 -7.24 -9.09 8.54
CA SER A 85 -8.23 -8.16 7.98
C SER A 85 -7.97 -6.72 8.41
N ASN A 86 -7.76 -6.50 9.72
CA ASN A 86 -7.41 -5.17 10.24
C ASN A 86 -6.11 -4.64 9.63
N LYS A 87 -5.12 -5.52 9.39
CA LYS A 87 -3.86 -5.14 8.75
C LYS A 87 -4.06 -4.74 7.29
N ILE A 88 -4.92 -5.43 6.55
CA ILE A 88 -5.29 -5.06 5.18
C ILE A 88 -5.94 -3.67 5.18
N THR A 89 -6.89 -3.39 6.07
CA THR A 89 -7.53 -2.08 6.15
C THR A 89 -6.50 -0.97 6.42
N GLN A 90 -5.51 -1.21 7.29
CA GLN A 90 -4.41 -0.27 7.51
C GLN A 90 -3.60 -0.04 6.22
N LEU A 91 -3.22 -1.11 5.52
CA LEU A 91 -2.46 -1.00 4.28
C LEU A 91 -3.26 -0.33 3.15
N GLU A 92 -4.59 -0.50 3.11
CA GLU A 92 -5.46 0.20 2.17
C GLU A 92 -5.49 1.71 2.42
N SER A 93 -5.49 2.14 3.69
CA SER A 93 -5.36 3.55 4.02
C SER A 93 -4.01 4.14 3.60
N GLU A 94 -2.91 3.41 3.84
CA GLU A 94 -1.57 3.81 3.41
C GLU A 94 -1.46 3.88 1.87
N LYS A 95 -2.05 2.90 1.17
CA LYS A 95 -2.14 2.89 -0.30
C LYS A 95 -2.82 4.15 -0.82
N TYR A 96 -3.94 4.54 -0.20
CA TYR A 96 -4.69 5.73 -0.59
C TYR A 96 -3.88 7.01 -0.39
N GLU A 97 -3.20 7.15 0.75
CA GLU A 97 -2.32 8.30 1.01
C GLU A 97 -1.19 8.41 -0.01
N LEU A 98 -0.54 7.29 -0.35
CA LEU A 98 0.50 7.25 -1.37
C LEU A 98 -0.03 7.62 -2.77
N GLU A 99 -1.22 7.14 -3.14
CA GLU A 99 -1.87 7.50 -4.40
C GLU A 99 -2.15 9.02 -4.48
N GLN A 100 -2.60 9.63 -3.38
CA GLN A 100 -2.75 11.09 -3.30
C GLN A 100 -1.41 11.83 -3.44
N GLN A 101 -0.36 11.39 -2.76
CA GLN A 101 0.96 12.01 -2.84
C GLN A 101 1.55 11.96 -4.25
N ILE A 102 1.37 10.83 -4.95
CA ILE A 102 1.80 10.68 -6.35
C ILE A 102 1.01 11.65 -7.24
N GLN A 103 -0.30 11.76 -7.06
CA GLN A 103 -1.13 12.69 -7.83
C GLN A 103 -0.69 14.15 -7.61
N GLN A 104 -0.44 14.55 -6.35
CA GLN A 104 0.05 15.89 -6.01
C GLN A 104 1.46 16.17 -6.57
N SER A 105 2.34 15.16 -6.57
CA SER A 105 3.68 15.28 -7.14
C SER A 105 3.62 15.46 -8.65
N ASN A 106 2.75 14.71 -9.34
CA ASN A 106 2.53 14.83 -10.77
C ASN A 106 1.99 16.21 -11.18
N THR A 107 1.00 16.74 -10.45
CA THR A 107 0.47 18.09 -10.72
C THR A 107 1.54 19.16 -10.47
N SER A 108 2.35 19.00 -9.43
CA SER A 108 3.48 19.89 -9.13
C SER A 108 4.53 19.89 -10.23
N ILE A 109 4.96 18.70 -10.69
CA ILE A 109 5.91 18.55 -11.81
C ILE A 109 5.35 19.19 -13.08
N PHE A 110 4.08 18.95 -13.40
CA PHE A 110 3.43 19.56 -14.56
C PHE A 110 3.44 21.10 -14.49
N SER A 111 3.13 21.67 -13.32
CA SER A 111 3.16 23.11 -13.11
C SER A 111 4.56 23.72 -13.26
N LEU A 112 5.61 23.01 -12.83
CA LEU A 112 7.00 23.44 -12.97
C LEU A 112 7.45 23.40 -14.42
N LYS A 113 7.11 22.34 -15.16
CA LYS A 113 7.39 22.25 -16.61
C LYS A 113 6.80 23.44 -17.36
N LYS A 114 5.54 23.79 -17.07
CA LYS A 114 4.89 24.96 -17.68
C LYS A 114 5.68 26.26 -17.44
N LYS A 115 6.21 26.45 -16.22
CA LYS A 115 7.00 27.64 -15.83
C LYS A 115 8.39 27.71 -16.43
N ILE A 116 8.96 26.57 -16.85
CA ILE A 116 10.27 26.51 -17.52
C ILE A 116 10.12 26.81 -19.02
N THR A 117 8.99 26.41 -19.61
CA THR A 117 8.70 26.59 -21.04
C THR A 117 8.06 27.94 -21.40
N SER A 118 7.54 28.68 -20.42
CA SER A 118 6.91 30.00 -20.56
C SER A 118 7.90 31.13 -20.29
#